data_AF-A0A518VCA2-F1
#
_entry.id   AF-A0A518VCA2-F1
#
_cell.length_a   1.000
_cell.length_b   1.000
_cell.length_c   1.000
_cell.angle_alpha   90.00
_cell.angle_beta   90.00
_cell.angle_gamma   90.00
#
_symmetry.space_group_name_H-M   'P 1'
#
loop_
_entity.id
_entity.type
_entity.pdbx_description
1 polymer ?
#
loop_
_entity_poly.entity_id
_entity_poly.type
_entity_poly.pdbx_seq_one_letter_code
_entity_poly.pdbx_strand_id
1 'polypeptide(L)'
;MKRFKVTVQREDVYIIELNELLFSEDWMKQFREEFYDFHTLEQHAEHIAQLRARFGGGRLEGYGVPLINGKTQNFYDHPEAGININIVSEDEECDAYTEELK
;
A
#
# COMPACT_ATOMS: atom_id res chain seq x y z
N MET A 1 23.92 -26.11 15.47
CA MET A 1 23.07 -24.90 15.54
C MET A 1 21.75 -25.26 14.90
N LYS A 2 20.61 -25.03 15.57
CA LYS A 2 19.29 -25.34 14.99
C LYS A 2 18.87 -24.24 14.01
N ARG A 3 18.19 -24.61 12.93
CA ARG A 3 17.68 -23.70 11.91
C ARG A 3 16.19 -23.94 11.74
N PHE A 4 15.42 -22.88 11.55
CA PHE A 4 13.97 -22.97 11.35
C PHE A 4 13.59 -22.13 10.12
N LYS A 5 12.70 -22.66 9.29
CA LYS A 5 11.95 -21.88 8.30
C LYS A 5 10.61 -21.54 8.93
N VAL A 6 10.28 -20.24 8.94
CA VAL A 6 8.99 -19.75 9.43
C VAL A 6 8.28 -19.07 8.27
N THR A 7 7.08 -19.53 7.95
CA THR A 7 6.19 -18.88 6.99
C THR A 7 5.13 -18.10 7.76
N VAL A 8 4.97 -16.82 7.45
CA VAL A 8 3.96 -15.94 8.05
C VAL A 8 2.93 -15.60 6.97
N GLN A 9 1.65 -15.74 7.30
CA GLN A 9 0.52 -15.38 6.45
C GLN A 9 -0.39 -14.42 7.19
N ARG A 10 -0.79 -13.34 6.51
CA ARG A 10 -1.62 -12.26 7.03
C ARG A 10 -2.57 -11.81 5.93
N GLU A 11 -3.81 -11.48 6.30
CA GLU A 11 -4.77 -10.80 5.44
C GLU A 11 -5.02 -9.38 5.96
N ASP A 12 -4.81 -8.39 5.09
CA ASP A 12 -5.14 -6.99 5.34
C ASP A 12 -6.15 -6.54 4.28
N VAL A 13 -7.23 -5.86 4.70
CA VAL A 13 -8.34 -5.44 3.81
C VAL A 13 -8.45 -3.92 3.80
N TYR A 14 -8.38 -3.35 2.60
CA TYR A 14 -8.43 -1.91 2.35
C TYR A 14 -9.49 -1.54 1.34
N ILE A 15 -10.08 -0.35 1.51
CA ILE A 15 -10.79 0.35 0.44
C ILE A 15 -9.89 1.51 -0.01
N ILE A 16 -9.38 1.44 -1.24
CA ILE A 16 -8.52 2.45 -1.83
C ILE A 16 -9.36 3.40 -2.69
N GLU A 17 -9.35 4.67 -2.32
CA GLU A 17 -10.03 5.73 -3.06
C GLU A 17 -8.99 6.56 -3.82
N LEU A 18 -9.14 6.62 -5.13
CA LEU A 18 -8.30 7.41 -6.03
C LEU A 18 -9.13 8.51 -6.69
N ASN A 19 -8.61 9.73 -6.68
CA ASN A 19 -9.24 10.84 -7.40
C ASN A 19 -8.84 10.79 -8.88
N GLU A 20 -9.77 10.38 -9.74
CA GLU A 20 -9.57 10.24 -11.19
C GLU A 20 -9.12 11.52 -11.89
N LEU A 21 -9.42 12.70 -11.33
CA LEU A 21 -8.95 13.99 -11.88
C LEU A 21 -7.43 14.17 -11.71
N LEU A 22 -6.85 13.54 -10.69
CA LEU A 22 -5.42 13.58 -10.39
C LEU A 22 -4.70 12.37 -11.00
N PHE A 23 -5.34 11.21 -10.99
CA PHE A 23 -4.92 10.00 -11.70
C PHE A 23 -5.36 9.99 -13.16
N SER A 24 -5.11 11.10 -13.86
CA SER A 24 -5.37 11.21 -15.30
C SER A 24 -4.49 10.27 -16.13
N GLU A 25 -4.85 10.05 -17.39
CA GLU A 25 -4.04 9.28 -18.35
C GLU A 25 -2.60 9.81 -18.49
N ASP A 26 -2.42 11.13 -18.49
CA ASP A 26 -1.10 11.77 -18.55
C ASP A 26 -0.28 11.53 -17.28
N TRP A 27 -0.94 11.55 -16.12
CA TRP A 27 -0.28 11.19 -14.85
C TRP A 27 0.13 9.72 -14.85
N MET A 28 -0.78 8.81 -15.22
CA MET A 28 -0.47 7.38 -15.32
C MET A 28 0.64 7.12 -16.34
N LYS A 29 0.75 7.95 -17.37
CA LYS A 29 1.86 7.91 -18.34
C LYS A 29 3.20 8.26 -17.74
N GLN A 30 3.27 9.36 -17.01
CA GLN A 30 4.50 9.73 -16.33
C GLN A 30 4.87 8.69 -15.27
N PHE A 31 3.88 8.20 -14.53
CA PHE A 31 4.11 7.17 -13.51
C PHE A 31 4.78 5.92 -14.09
N ARG A 32 4.28 5.39 -15.21
CA ARG A 32 4.88 4.19 -15.83
C ARG A 32 6.23 4.41 -16.49
N GLU A 33 6.55 5.65 -16.86
CA GLU A 33 7.88 6.02 -17.38
C GLU A 33 8.95 6.04 -16.27
N GLU A 34 8.57 6.37 -15.03
CA GLU A 34 9.51 6.56 -13.91
C GLU A 34 9.48 5.42 -12.86
N PHE A 35 8.33 4.75 -12.70
CA PHE A 35 8.09 3.79 -11.63
C PHE A 35 7.73 2.39 -12.16
N TYR A 36 6.44 2.05 -12.24
CA TYR A 36 5.96 0.70 -12.57
C TYR A 36 5.01 0.74 -13.78
N ASP A 37 5.05 -0.30 -14.61
CA ASP A 37 4.26 -0.42 -15.85
C ASP A 37 2.77 -0.70 -15.59
N PHE A 38 2.08 0.28 -14.99
CA PHE A 38 0.66 0.25 -14.69
C PHE A 38 -0.13 1.07 -15.72
N HIS A 39 -1.24 0.50 -16.14
CA HIS A 39 -2.13 1.07 -17.18
C HIS A 39 -3.54 1.33 -16.67
N THR A 40 -3.84 0.96 -15.43
CA THR A 40 -5.20 1.04 -14.87
C THR A 40 -5.17 1.50 -13.42
N LEU A 41 -6.23 2.18 -13.00
CA LEU A 41 -6.42 2.58 -11.60
C LEU A 41 -6.44 1.37 -10.64
N GLU A 42 -6.93 0.22 -11.10
CA GLU A 42 -6.93 -1.03 -10.34
C GLU A 42 -5.51 -1.45 -9.97
N GLN A 43 -4.57 -1.47 -10.93
CA GLN A 43 -3.17 -1.79 -10.66
C GLN A 43 -2.52 -0.79 -9.69
N HIS A 44 -2.85 0.50 -9.80
CA HIS A 44 -2.38 1.49 -8.83
C HIS A 44 -2.95 1.24 -7.43
N ALA A 45 -4.24 0.89 -7.31
CA ALA A 45 -4.87 0.57 -6.04
C ALA A 45 -4.27 -0.68 -5.38
N GLU A 46 -4.05 -1.74 -6.15
CA GLU A 46 -3.36 -2.96 -5.70
C GLU A 46 -1.96 -2.64 -5.15
N HIS A 47 -1.20 -1.80 -5.86
CA HIS A 47 0.14 -1.46 -5.44
C HIS A 47 0.16 -0.56 -4.19
N ILE A 48 -0.76 0.40 -4.08
CA ILE A 48 -0.94 1.22 -2.87
C ILE A 48 -1.25 0.33 -1.66
N ALA A 49 -2.16 -0.64 -1.81
CA ALA A 49 -2.47 -1.62 -0.77
C ALA A 49 -1.24 -2.45 -0.36
N GLN A 50 -0.43 -2.90 -1.33
CA GLN A 50 0.81 -3.61 -1.05
C GLN A 50 1.82 -2.75 -0.28
N LEU A 51 2.00 -1.48 -0.66
CA LEU A 51 2.90 -0.57 0.04
C LEU A 51 2.42 -0.33 1.48
N ARG A 52 1.11 -0.13 1.70
CA ARG A 52 0.51 -0.03 3.03
C ARG A 52 0.79 -1.27 3.87
N ALA A 53 0.50 -2.46 3.35
CA ALA A 53 0.72 -3.71 4.09
C ALA A 53 2.21 -3.93 4.43
N ARG A 54 3.13 -3.55 3.54
CA ARG A 54 4.58 -3.75 3.75
C ARG A 54 5.21 -2.75 4.71
N PHE A 55 4.80 -1.48 4.63
CA PHE A 55 5.50 -0.39 5.30
C PHE A 55 4.68 0.30 6.39
N GLY A 56 3.39 -0.02 6.50
CA GLY A 56 2.47 0.64 7.40
C GLY A 56 2.20 2.07 6.93
N GLY A 57 2.71 3.07 7.65
CA GLY A 57 2.37 4.48 7.41
C GLY A 57 3.41 5.28 6.60
N GLY A 58 3.00 6.48 6.18
CA GLY A 58 3.89 7.50 5.62
C GLY A 58 3.79 7.67 4.11
N ARG A 59 4.87 8.19 3.52
CA ARG A 59 4.98 8.45 2.08
C ARG A 59 5.07 7.13 1.32
N LEU A 60 4.21 6.97 0.32
CA LEU A 60 4.22 5.88 -0.63
C LEU A 60 5.09 6.27 -1.84
N GLU A 61 6.05 5.41 -2.19
CA GLU A 61 6.94 5.64 -3.33
C GLU A 61 6.14 5.75 -4.63
N GLY A 62 6.33 6.86 -5.35
CA GLY A 62 5.59 7.17 -6.59
C GLY A 62 4.21 7.81 -6.40
N TYR A 63 3.66 7.84 -5.18
CA TYR A 63 2.30 8.35 -4.92
C TYR A 63 2.24 9.51 -3.92
N GLY A 64 3.27 9.72 -3.10
CA GLY A 64 3.25 10.76 -2.07
C GLY A 64 2.58 10.29 -0.77
N VAL A 65 2.09 11.23 0.05
CA VAL A 65 1.49 10.91 1.36
C VAL A 65 -0.04 10.78 1.23
N PRO A 66 -0.65 9.59 1.45
CA PRO A 66 -2.09 9.42 1.37
C PRO A 66 -2.80 9.91 2.64
N LEU A 67 -4.11 10.15 2.54
CA LEU A 67 -4.98 10.17 3.70
C LEU A 67 -5.21 8.73 4.20
N ILE A 68 -5.36 8.58 5.51
CA ILE A 68 -5.71 7.30 6.14
C ILE A 68 -7.00 7.48 6.91
N ASN A 69 -8.05 6.74 6.55
CA ASN A 69 -9.41 6.92 7.09
C ASN A 69 -9.86 8.41 7.07
N GLY A 70 -9.57 9.11 5.97
CA GLY A 70 -9.88 10.53 5.78
C GLY A 70 -9.04 11.51 6.60
N LYS A 71 -7.96 11.07 7.26
CA LYS A 71 -7.12 11.90 8.13
C LYS A 71 -5.66 11.92 7.69
N THR A 72 -4.99 13.05 7.91
CA THR A 72 -3.53 13.14 7.80
C THR A 72 -2.88 12.37 8.94
N GLN A 73 -1.81 11.63 8.66
CA GLN A 73 -1.06 10.86 9.66
C GLN A 73 -0.28 11.78 10.60
N ASN A 74 0.32 12.88 10.11
CA ASN A 74 0.99 13.90 10.92
C ASN A 74 0.57 15.32 10.53
N PHE A 75 0.70 16.26 11.46
CA PHE A 75 0.43 17.69 11.23
C PHE A 75 1.38 18.36 10.22
N TYR A 76 2.55 17.76 9.97
CA TYR A 76 3.54 18.23 9.00
C TYR A 76 3.43 17.53 7.64
N ASP A 77 2.60 16.49 7.55
CA ASP A 77 2.37 15.83 6.27
C ASP A 77 1.48 16.74 5.44
N HIS A 78 1.96 17.07 4.24
CA HIS A 78 1.13 17.62 3.19
C HIS A 78 0.61 16.41 2.41
N PRO A 79 -0.62 15.93 2.67
CA PRO A 79 -1.15 14.80 1.92
C PRO A 79 -1.11 15.18 0.45
N GLU A 80 -0.47 14.33 -0.35
CA GLU A 80 -0.57 14.47 -1.79
C GLU A 80 -2.04 14.23 -2.13
N ALA A 81 -2.64 15.21 -2.81
CA ALA A 81 -4.06 15.15 -3.09
C ALA A 81 -4.40 13.89 -3.89
N GLY A 82 -5.53 13.26 -3.58
CA GLY A 82 -6.15 12.25 -4.45
C GLY A 82 -6.02 10.80 -4.05
N ILE A 83 -5.47 10.49 -2.86
CA ILE A 83 -5.46 9.12 -2.33
C ILE A 83 -6.01 9.11 -0.90
N ASN A 84 -6.97 8.23 -0.63
CA ASN A 84 -7.39 7.87 0.71
C ASN A 84 -7.40 6.34 0.86
N ILE A 85 -6.74 5.85 1.91
CA ILE A 85 -6.72 4.43 2.28
C ILE A 85 -7.66 4.28 3.47
N ASN A 86 -8.81 3.65 3.26
CA ASN A 86 -9.67 3.25 4.37
C ASN A 86 -9.27 1.83 4.82
N ILE A 87 -8.89 1.71 6.08
CA ILE A 87 -8.50 0.43 6.69
C ILE A 87 -9.76 -0.27 7.18
N VAL A 88 -10.08 -1.42 6.58
CA VAL A 88 -11.20 -2.26 7.03
C VAL A 88 -10.73 -3.21 8.11
N SER A 89 -9.62 -3.91 7.86
CA SER A 89 -8.91 -4.75 8.83
C SER A 89 -7.41 -4.75 8.53
N GLU A 90 -6.59 -4.69 9.58
CA GLU A 90 -5.13 -4.81 9.52
C GLU A 90 -4.66 -5.56 10.75
N ASP A 91 -3.72 -6.50 10.57
CA ASP A 91 -3.10 -7.24 11.68
C ASP A 91 -4.09 -8.04 12.58
N GLU A 92 -5.30 -8.33 12.07
CA GLU A 92 -6.31 -9.09 12.82
C GLU A 92 -6.08 -10.61 12.74
N GLU A 93 -5.76 -11.14 11.54
CA GLU A 93 -5.47 -12.55 11.30
C GLU A 93 -4.02 -12.72 10.84
N CYS A 94 -3.20 -13.38 11.67
CA CYS A 94 -1.79 -13.63 11.38
C CYS A 94 -1.38 -15.04 11.83
N ASP A 95 -1.15 -15.92 10.86
CA ASP A 95 -0.74 -17.31 11.09
C ASP A 95 0.76 -17.50 10.85
N ALA A 96 1.39 -18.31 11.69
CA ALA A 96 2.79 -18.67 11.56
C ALA A 96 3.00 -20.19 11.53
N TYR A 97 3.71 -20.67 10.51
CA TYR A 97 4.00 -22.09 10.28
C TYR A 97 5.51 -22.32 10.38
N THR A 98 5.94 -23.28 11.20
CA THR A 98 7.37 -23.51 11.49
C THR A 98 7.84 -24.90 11.08
N GLU A 99 9.00 -24.96 10.43
CA GLU A 99 9.72 -26.17 10.01
C GLU A 99 11.17 -26.14 10.54
N GLU A 100 11.59 -27.15 11.33
CA GLU A 100 13.00 -27.31 11.72
C GLU A 100 13.80 -27.86 10.54
N LEU A 101 14.84 -27.14 10.11
CA LEU A 101 15.72 -27.49 9.00
C LEU A 101 16.86 -28.40 9.49
N LYS A 102 17.13 -29.46 8.73
CA LYS A 102 18.24 -30.41 8.98
C LYS A 102 19.61 -29.82 8.65
#